data_AF-A0A955T5W2-F1
#
_entry.id   AF-A0A955T5W2-F1
#
_cell.length_a   1.000
_cell.length_b   1.000
_cell.length_c   1.000
_cell.angle_alpha   90.00
_cell.angle_beta   90.00
_cell.angle_gamma   90.00
#
_symmetry.space_group_name_H-M   'P 1'
#
loop_
_entity.id
_entity.type
_entity.pdbx_description
1 polymer ?
#
loop_
_entity_poly.entity_id
_entity_poly.type
_entity_poly.pdbx_seq_one_letter_code
_entity_poly.pdbx_strand_id
1 'polypeptide(L)'
;SLGETSALACLIGGVYLCIRRTASWEIPAGVILSAAVFAGLASGIGLSPLSWFHHLLSGSLLFGAFFIATDPVSSPLIPKGKWIFGAGVGFFIILIRVFSGYPEGVMFAVLLMNAAVPLINRLTRPVPLG
;
A
#
# COMPACT_ATOMS: atom_id res chain seq x y z
N SER A 1 10.21 6.76 -19.35
CA SER A 1 9.06 7.68 -19.47
C SER A 1 7.70 7.03 -19.80
N LEU A 2 7.47 5.74 -19.48
CA LEU A 2 6.13 5.11 -19.50
C LEU A 2 5.50 5.00 -18.10
N GLY A 3 6.36 4.87 -17.08
CA GLY A 3 5.95 4.79 -15.66
C GLY A 3 5.46 6.12 -15.10
N GLU A 4 6.10 7.24 -15.47
CA GLU A 4 5.78 8.58 -14.97
C GLU A 4 4.41 9.08 -15.44
N THR A 5 4.06 8.84 -16.71
CA THR A 5 2.75 9.17 -17.28
C THR A 5 1.63 8.35 -16.65
N SER A 6 1.86 7.05 -16.46
CA SER A 6 0.93 6.16 -15.75
C SER A 6 0.78 6.52 -14.27
N ALA A 7 1.87 6.94 -13.62
CA ALA A 7 1.87 7.40 -12.24
C ALA A 7 1.03 8.67 -12.07
N LEU A 8 1.18 9.66 -12.96
CA LEU A 8 0.36 10.88 -12.96
C LEU A 8 -1.14 10.57 -13.11
N ALA A 9 -1.51 9.69 -14.04
CA ALA A 9 -2.91 9.28 -14.21
C ALA A 9 -3.46 8.57 -12.96
N CYS A 10 -2.67 7.68 -12.34
CA CYS A 10 -3.05 7.01 -11.09
C CYS A 10 -3.18 7.98 -9.92
N LEU A 11 -2.31 9.00 -9.85
CA LEU A 11 -2.34 9.99 -8.79
C LEU A 11 -3.56 10.91 -8.92
N ILE A 12 -3.90 11.34 -10.14
CA ILE A 12 -5.13 12.10 -10.41
C ILE A 12 -6.37 11.26 -10.07
N GLY A 13 -6.43 10.00 -10.50
CA GLY A 13 -7.52 9.09 -10.17
C GLY A 13 -7.63 8.78 -8.68
N GLY A 14 -6.50 8.62 -8.00
CA GLY A 14 -6.42 8.38 -6.56
C GLY A 14 -6.87 9.58 -5.73
N VAL A 15 -6.46 10.79 -6.11
CA VAL A 15 -6.94 12.04 -5.50
C VAL A 15 -8.43 12.22 -5.73
N TYR A 16 -8.94 11.93 -6.93
CA TYR A 16 -10.37 11.96 -7.22
C TYR A 16 -11.18 10.99 -6.34
N LEU A 17 -10.69 9.77 -6.13
CA LEU A 17 -11.32 8.77 -5.25
C LEU A 17 -11.29 9.19 -3.77
N CYS A 18 -10.20 9.83 -3.32
CA CYS A 18 -10.12 10.38 -1.97
C CYS A 18 -11.13 11.52 -1.76
N ILE A 19 -11.30 12.41 -2.75
CA ILE A 19 -12.28 13.52 -2.71
C ILE A 19 -13.71 12.98 -2.67
N ARG A 20 -14.01 11.90 -3.40
CA ARG A 20 -15.34 11.26 -3.43
C ARG A 20 -15.67 10.49 -2.14
N ARG A 21 -14.76 10.42 -1.16
CA ARG A 21 -14.88 9.66 0.11
C ARG A 21 -15.25 8.18 -0.07
N THR A 22 -15.15 7.65 -1.28
CA THR A 22 -15.37 6.22 -1.55
C THR A 22 -14.19 5.40 -1.06
N ALA A 23 -12.98 5.96 -1.07
CA ALA A 23 -11.78 5.39 -0.49
C ALA A 23 -11.39 6.10 0.81
N SER A 24 -11.10 5.34 1.87
CA SER A 24 -10.54 5.89 3.11
C SER A 24 -9.08 6.27 2.86
N TRP A 25 -8.77 7.57 2.87
CA TRP A 25 -7.44 8.12 2.58
C TRP A 25 -6.30 7.53 3.44
N GLU A 26 -6.64 6.98 4.61
CA GLU A 26 -5.73 6.32 5.56
C GLU A 26 -4.99 5.13 4.92
N ILE A 27 -5.67 4.34 4.09
CA ILE A 27 -5.08 3.15 3.46
C ILE A 27 -4.03 3.53 2.40
N PRO A 28 -4.35 4.33 1.35
CA PRO A 28 -3.37 4.71 0.35
C PRO A 28 -2.23 5.53 0.96
N ALA A 29 -2.51 6.40 1.95
CA ALA A 29 -1.47 7.11 2.68
C ALA A 29 -0.53 6.14 3.43
N GLY A 30 -1.09 5.15 4.13
CA GLY A 30 -0.30 4.11 4.82
C GLY A 30 0.55 3.27 3.87
N VAL A 31 0.01 2.88 2.70
CA VAL A 31 0.75 2.12 1.68
C VAL A 31 1.91 2.95 1.13
N ILE A 32 1.67 4.20 0.74
CA ILE A 32 2.70 5.07 0.17
C ILE A 32 3.78 5.37 1.20
N LEU A 33 3.40 5.71 2.44
CA LEU A 33 4.34 6.06 3.50
C LEU A 33 5.21 4.86 3.88
N SER A 34 4.61 3.69 4.08
CA SER A 34 5.38 2.47 4.39
C SER A 34 6.27 2.05 3.22
N ALA A 35 5.75 2.03 1.99
CA ALA A 35 6.56 1.73 0.81
C ALA A 35 7.73 2.71 0.66
N ALA A 36 7.52 4.00 0.93
CA ALA A 36 8.57 5.01 0.93
C ALA A 36 9.64 4.72 1.99
N VAL A 37 9.26 4.43 3.23
CA VAL A 37 10.22 4.11 4.29
C VAL A 37 11.02 2.84 3.97
N PHE A 38 10.33 1.76 3.60
CA PHE A 38 10.97 0.46 3.34
C PHE A 38 11.80 0.45 2.05
N ALA A 39 11.35 1.12 0.99
CA ALA A 39 12.18 1.27 -0.21
C ALA A 39 13.44 2.10 0.09
N GLY A 40 13.33 3.09 0.98
CA GLY A 40 14.42 4.00 1.33
C GLY A 40 15.49 3.26 2.12
N LEU A 41 15.04 2.46 3.09
CA LEU A 41 15.88 1.51 3.81
C LEU A 41 16.54 0.51 2.85
N ALA A 42 15.79 -0.11 1.93
CA ALA A 42 16.31 -1.07 0.96
C ALA A 42 17.36 -0.49 0.00
N SER A 43 17.19 0.78 -0.40
CA SER A 43 18.18 1.50 -1.22
C SER A 43 19.42 1.87 -0.40
N GLY A 44 19.24 2.31 0.85
CA GLY A 44 20.34 2.72 1.74
C GLY A 44 21.27 1.57 2.15
N ILE A 45 20.73 0.34 2.24
CA ILE A 45 21.49 -0.88 2.53
C ILE A 45 22.08 -1.55 1.28
N GLY A 46 21.88 -0.99 0.08
CA GLY A 46 22.44 -1.51 -1.17
C GLY A 46 21.82 -2.82 -1.68
N LEU A 47 20.67 -3.24 -1.14
CA LEU A 47 19.97 -4.47 -1.52
C LEU A 47 19.14 -4.35 -2.81
N SER A 48 19.10 -3.17 -3.44
CA SER A 48 18.28 -2.90 -4.62
C SER A 48 19.08 -2.16 -5.70
N PRO A 49 19.16 -2.70 -6.93
CA PRO A 49 19.82 -2.03 -8.06
C PRO A 49 18.99 -0.87 -8.64
N LEU A 50 17.72 -0.72 -8.24
CA LEU A 50 16.86 0.39 -8.65
C LEU A 50 16.81 1.48 -7.56
N SER A 51 16.94 2.74 -7.99
CA SER A 51 16.76 3.92 -7.15
C SER A 51 15.37 3.96 -6.50
N TRP A 52 15.32 4.34 -5.22
CA TRP A 52 14.12 4.59 -4.41
C TRP A 52 12.94 5.22 -5.16
N PHE A 53 13.24 6.22 -5.98
CA PHE A 53 12.27 6.99 -6.76
C PHE A 53 11.55 6.14 -7.82
N HIS A 54 12.23 5.18 -8.44
CA HIS A 54 11.64 4.28 -9.44
C HIS A 54 10.71 3.23 -8.81
N HIS A 55 10.95 2.83 -7.56
CA HIS A 55 10.03 1.94 -6.84
C HIS A 55 8.72 2.65 -6.50
N LEU A 56 8.80 3.91 -6.07
CA LEU A 56 7.66 4.75 -5.70
C LEU A 56 6.85 5.25 -6.91
N LEU A 57 7.50 5.66 -8.00
CA LEU A 57 6.84 6.06 -9.25
C LEU A 57 6.52 4.89 -10.18
N SER A 58 6.64 3.66 -9.71
CA SER A 58 6.14 2.52 -10.45
C SER A 58 4.61 2.58 -10.48
N GLY A 59 4.05 2.75 -11.68
CA GLY A 59 2.60 2.84 -11.89
C GLY A 59 1.80 1.71 -11.23
N SER A 60 2.38 0.50 -11.11
CA SER A 60 1.72 -0.63 -10.43
C SER A 60 1.60 -0.47 -8.92
N LEU A 61 2.52 0.24 -8.25
CA LEU A 61 2.42 0.51 -6.81
C LEU A 61 1.32 1.53 -6.53
N LEU A 62 1.30 2.64 -7.29
CA LEU A 62 0.26 3.66 -7.18
C LEU A 62 -1.12 3.09 -7.55
N PHE A 63 -1.19 2.30 -8.62
CA PHE A 63 -2.43 1.62 -9.00
C PHE A 63 -2.93 0.69 -7.90
N GLY A 64 -2.05 -0.15 -7.33
CA GLY A 64 -2.40 -1.02 -6.22
C GLY A 64 -2.83 -0.27 -4.97
N ALA A 65 -2.14 0.82 -4.61
CA ALA A 65 -2.45 1.62 -3.43
C ALA A 65 -3.82 2.31 -3.53
N PHE A 66 -4.16 2.87 -4.70
CA PHE A 66 -5.36 3.68 -4.88
C PHE A 66 -6.60 2.94 -5.38
N PHE A 67 -6.43 1.82 -6.10
CA PHE A 67 -7.55 1.10 -6.73
C PHE A 67 -7.77 -0.32 -6.18
N ILE A 68 -6.73 -1.00 -5.68
CA ILE A 68 -6.85 -2.38 -5.20
C ILE A 68 -6.93 -2.43 -3.67
N ALA A 69 -6.02 -1.75 -2.97
CA ALA A 69 -5.94 -1.76 -1.52
C ALA A 69 -7.10 -0.99 -0.84
N THR A 70 -7.74 -0.07 -1.56
CA THR A 70 -8.85 0.77 -1.10
C THR A 70 -10.21 0.13 -1.23
N ASP A 71 -10.31 -1.13 -1.66
CA ASP A 71 -11.57 -1.85 -1.77
C ASP A 71 -12.26 -1.94 -0.38
N PRO A 72 -13.49 -1.40 -0.24
CA PRO A 72 -14.20 -1.33 1.04
C PRO A 72 -14.65 -2.70 1.57
N VAL A 73 -14.72 -3.74 0.75
CA VAL A 73 -15.19 -5.08 1.16
C VAL A 73 -14.08 -5.83 1.90
N SER A 74 -12.84 -5.64 1.46
CA SER A 74 -11.69 -6.38 1.98
C SER A 74 -10.95 -5.64 3.11
N SER A 75 -11.19 -4.34 3.29
CA SER A 75 -10.42 -3.49 4.19
C SER A 75 -10.94 -3.47 5.65
N PRO A 76 -10.08 -3.21 6.65
CA PRO A 76 -10.51 -3.01 8.03
C PRO A 76 -11.46 -1.82 8.20
N LEU A 77 -12.47 -1.95 9.06
CA LEU A 77 -13.46 -0.89 9.30
C LEU A 77 -12.94 0.22 10.23
N ILE A 78 -11.99 -0.10 11.11
CA ILE A 78 -11.50 0.78 12.18
C ILE A 78 -10.32 1.63 11.67
N PRO A 79 -10.27 2.95 11.96
CA PRO A 79 -9.19 3.85 11.55
C PRO A 79 -7.78 3.30 11.85
N LYS A 80 -7.54 2.86 13.10
CA LYS A 80 -6.26 2.25 13.51
C LYS A 80 -5.91 0.99 12.69
N GLY A 81 -6.91 0.18 12.36
CA GLY A 81 -6.74 -1.05 11.57
C GLY A 81 -6.38 -0.74 10.11
N LYS A 82 -6.93 0.34 9.54
CA LYS A 82 -6.62 0.80 8.18
C LYS A 82 -5.17 1.23 8.03
N TRP A 83 -4.61 1.92 9.04
CA TRP A 83 -3.19 2.27 9.06
C TRP A 83 -2.27 1.04 9.13
N ILE A 84 -2.60 0.08 9.99
CA ILE A 84 -1.85 -1.19 10.10
C ILE A 84 -1.91 -1.96 8.78
N PHE A 85 -3.09 -2.01 8.15
CA PHE A 85 -3.28 -2.67 6.87
C PHE A 85 -2.49 -2.00 5.75
N GLY A 86 -2.60 -0.69 5.60
CA GLY A 86 -1.82 0.06 4.60
C GLY A 86 -0.32 -0.08 4.81
N ALA A 87 0.14 -0.02 6.06
CA ALA A 87 1.56 -0.21 6.40
C ALA A 87 2.06 -1.62 6.06
N GLY A 88 1.27 -2.65 6.35
CA GLY A 88 1.59 -4.04 6.00
C GLY A 88 1.64 -4.26 4.50
N VAL A 89 0.67 -3.73 3.75
CA VAL A 89 0.65 -3.83 2.28
C VAL A 89 1.91 -3.21 1.68
N GLY A 90 2.27 -1.98 2.06
CA GLY A 90 3.47 -1.33 1.53
C GLY A 90 4.77 -2.03 1.92
N PHE A 91 4.84 -2.59 3.14
CA PHE A 91 5.96 -3.44 3.55
C PHE A 91 6.11 -4.68 2.66
N PHE A 92 5.04 -5.47 2.49
CA PHE A 92 5.08 -6.68 1.68
C PHE A 92 5.35 -6.38 0.19
N ILE A 93 4.86 -5.26 -0.34
CA ILE A 93 5.18 -4.83 -1.72
C ILE A 93 6.69 -4.67 -1.90
N ILE A 94 7.35 -3.94 -1.00
CA ILE A 94 8.79 -3.70 -1.10
C ILE A 94 9.57 -4.99 -0.84
N LEU A 95 9.18 -5.77 0.17
CA LEU A 95 9.81 -7.05 0.46
C LEU A 95 9.79 -7.97 -0.77
N ILE A 96 8.62 -8.16 -1.39
CA ILE A 96 8.49 -9.01 -2.58
C ILE A 96 9.29 -8.42 -3.75
N ARG A 97 9.26 -7.10 -3.96
CA ARG A 97 10.02 -6.48 -5.06
C ARG A 97 11.54 -6.62 -4.90
N VAL A 98 12.06 -6.48 -3.68
CA VAL A 98 13.50 -6.60 -3.41
C VAL A 98 13.96 -8.05 -3.61
N PHE A 99 13.19 -9.04 -3.15
CA PHE A 99 13.58 -10.45 -3.24
C PHE A 99 13.23 -11.12 -4.57
N SER A 100 12.16 -10.69 -5.24
CA SER A 100 11.64 -11.34 -6.46
C SER A 100 11.95 -10.55 -7.73
N GLY A 101 12.15 -9.24 -7.66
CA GLY A 101 12.40 -8.38 -8.83
C GLY A 101 11.19 -8.14 -9.74
N TYR A 102 10.03 -8.76 -9.46
CA TYR A 102 8.83 -8.63 -10.28
C TYR A 102 7.88 -7.51 -9.81
N PRO A 103 7.34 -6.68 -10.74
CA PRO A 103 6.36 -5.65 -10.43
C PRO A 103 5.02 -6.19 -9.90
N GLU A 104 4.72 -7.46 -10.16
CA GLU A 104 3.47 -8.15 -9.81
C GLU A 104 3.29 -8.40 -8.29
N GLY A 105 4.32 -8.17 -7.48
CA GLY A 105 4.27 -8.36 -6.02
C GLY A 105 3.18 -7.58 -5.29
N VAL A 106 2.57 -6.59 -5.96
CA VAL A 106 1.48 -5.77 -5.42
C VAL A 106 0.22 -6.58 -5.15
N MET A 107 -0.21 -7.44 -6.08
CA MET A 107 -1.42 -8.25 -5.87
C MET A 107 -1.22 -9.26 -4.75
N PHE A 108 -0.06 -9.92 -4.68
CA PHE A 108 0.26 -10.86 -3.62
C PHE A 108 0.30 -10.20 -2.24
N ALA A 109 0.89 -9.01 -2.13
CA ALA A 109 0.92 -8.25 -0.89
C ALA A 109 -0.50 -7.89 -0.41
N VAL A 110 -1.38 -7.46 -1.33
CA VAL A 110 -2.77 -7.14 -0.99
C VAL A 110 -3.55 -8.39 -0.59
N LEU A 111 -3.43 -9.50 -1.31
CA LEU A 111 -4.10 -10.76 -0.96
C LEU A 111 -3.66 -11.28 0.42
N LEU A 112 -2.36 -11.24 0.71
CA LEU A 112 -1.82 -11.65 1.99
C LEU A 112 -2.36 -10.76 3.13
N MET A 113 -2.40 -9.45 2.91
CA MET A 113 -2.93 -8.53 3.91
C MET A 113 -4.44 -8.66 4.06
N ASN A 114 -5.20 -8.91 2.99
CA ASN A 114 -6.63 -9.20 3.05
C ASN A 114 -6.92 -10.44 3.92
N ALA A 115 -6.10 -11.49 3.80
CA ALA A 115 -6.19 -12.65 4.67
C ALA A 115 -5.88 -12.32 6.15
N ALA A 116 -5.05 -11.30 6.40
CA ALA A 116 -4.72 -10.82 7.74
C ALA A 116 -5.74 -9.82 8.33
N VAL A 117 -6.66 -9.26 7.53
CA VAL A 117 -7.71 -8.33 7.98
C VAL A 117 -8.55 -8.85 9.16
N PRO A 118 -9.05 -10.10 9.19
CA PRO A 118 -9.78 -10.60 10.36
C PRO A 118 -8.95 -10.59 11.64
N LEU A 119 -7.63 -10.83 11.54
CA LEU A 119 -6.71 -10.76 12.67
C LEU A 119 -6.49 -9.30 13.11
N ILE A 120 -6.28 -8.39 12.16
CA ILE A 120 -6.14 -6.95 12.42
C ILE A 120 -7.40 -6.41 13.09
N ASN A 121 -8.58 -6.79 12.61
CA ASN A 121 -9.86 -6.40 13.21
C ASN A 121 -10.02 -6.94 14.63
N ARG A 122 -9.60 -8.19 14.91
CA ARG A 122 -9.60 -8.74 16.28
C ARG A 122 -8.65 -8.00 17.20
N LEU A 123 -7.46 -7.64 16.72
CA LEU A 123 -6.45 -6.93 17.51
C LEU A 123 -6.84 -5.46 17.76
N THR A 124 -7.58 -4.86 16.83
CA THR A 124 -8.02 -3.47 16.90
C THR A 124 -9.44 -3.33 17.47
N ARG A 125 -10.07 -4.43 17.91
CA ARG A 125 -11.41 -4.38 18.51
C ARG A 125 -11.41 -3.40 19.68
N PRO A 126 -12.37 -2.45 19.74
CA PRO A 126 -12.50 -1.61 20.91
C PRO A 126 -12.78 -2.51 22.11
N VAL A 127 -11.93 -2.41 23.14
CA VAL A 127 -12.18 -3.04 24.43
C VAL A 127 -13.49 -2.43 24.94
N PRO A 128 -14.54 -3.22 25.21
CA PRO A 128 -15.75 -2.68 25.83
C PRO A 128 -15.30 -2.06 27.15
N LEU A 129 -15.42 -0.74 27.27
CA LEU A 129 -15.28 -0.06 28.55
C LEU A 129 -16.52 -0.45 29.37
N GLY A 130 -16.40 -1.59 30.06
CA GLY A 130 -17.27 -2.00 31.16
C GLY A 130 -16.72 -1.43 32.46
#